data_AF-A0AAT9T9X0-F1
#
_entry.id   AF-A0AAT9T9X0-F1
#
_cell.length_a   1.000
_cell.length_b   1.000
_cell.length_c   1.000
_cell.angle_alpha   90.00
_cell.angle_beta   90.00
_cell.angle_gamma   90.00
#
_symmetry.space_group_name_H-M   'P 1'
#
loop_
_entity.id
_entity.type
_entity.pdbx_description
1 polymer ?
#
loop_
_entity_poly.entity_id
_entity_poly.type
_entity_poly.pdbx_seq_one_letter_code
_entity_poly.pdbx_strand_id
1 'polypeptide(L)'
;MSRSRKQGADRPDPAAEAFAAGAELVRRNPALAAVDADFVRAKGNADAPGQGLVRADSNGRVHVHPTRRAEPGEWAWALAHALLHLGFGHLPAAKELREQPDRFALAARCTVVNRFLATFPIGTAPDHLPESYPDGDEDQLAARWRKTGVPAAYERCGTADGEPDQLLVQWPRLDTTLPDRQLAFAYALTRTVSAAMDVAGGRRDRLTGERVAQRPWDRALNWFVSSYPLLGGLAAGLTVVADAELARTHDISVAAVDAAAGEIYVNPLKRFTDEEWRFILAHEMLHAALRHGGRRGARDHYLFNVAADYVVNGWLVEMDVGAMPEGLLYDPELKGLSTEEVYDRIATGLRRGRRLATLRGKGVGDILGEPLSGRPADPVDLDAFYRRALVQGHQLHTDRQRGLLPAGLVQEIRALAHPPVPWDARLARWFDEFVPRPEPVRSYSRPARRQASTPDIPRAGRYFPPEEVARCTFGVVLDTSGSMSGPLLAKALGAIASYAEARDVPAARVVFCDAAAYDAGYLAPTEIAGRVRVRGRGGTVLQPGIDLLQRADDFPPTAPVLVITDGWCDVLRVRREHAYLIPEGAGLPFAPRGPVFRVR
;
A
#
# COMPACT_ATOMS: atom_id res chain seq x y z
N MET A 1 -35.71 -75.94 -12.47
CA MET A 1 -34.63 -75.29 -11.71
C MET A 1 -33.90 -74.31 -12.63
N SER A 2 -33.97 -73.02 -12.37
CA SER A 2 -33.01 -72.04 -12.90
C SER A 2 -32.84 -70.96 -11.82
N ARG A 3 -31.69 -70.98 -11.14
CA ARG A 3 -31.36 -70.02 -10.08
C ARG A 3 -30.89 -68.73 -10.73
N SER A 4 -31.73 -67.70 -10.68
CA SER A 4 -31.33 -66.32 -10.96
C SER A 4 -30.29 -65.87 -9.92
N ARG A 5 -29.06 -65.62 -10.37
CA ARG A 5 -28.02 -64.94 -9.59
C ARG A 5 -28.40 -63.46 -9.52
N LYS A 6 -28.92 -63.03 -8.36
CA LYS A 6 -28.95 -61.61 -7.98
C LYS A 6 -27.52 -61.09 -7.98
N GLN A 7 -27.22 -60.16 -8.89
CA GLN A 7 -26.02 -59.31 -8.82
C GLN A 7 -26.08 -58.55 -7.50
N GLY A 8 -25.06 -58.71 -6.68
CA GLY A 8 -24.90 -57.92 -5.45
C GLY A 8 -24.68 -56.46 -5.84
N ALA A 9 -25.43 -55.57 -5.18
CA ALA A 9 -25.14 -54.14 -5.22
C ALA A 9 -23.69 -53.93 -4.75
N ASP A 10 -22.89 -53.28 -5.60
CA ASP A 10 -21.49 -53.00 -5.33
C ASP A 10 -21.37 -52.19 -4.02
N ARG A 11 -20.53 -52.65 -3.10
CA ARG A 11 -20.22 -51.89 -1.89
C ARG A 11 -19.55 -50.57 -2.31
N PRO A 12 -19.93 -49.42 -1.74
CA PRO A 12 -19.25 -48.16 -2.04
C PRO A 12 -17.75 -48.28 -1.74
N ASP A 13 -16.89 -47.89 -2.71
CA ASP A 13 -15.45 -47.78 -2.52
C ASP A 13 -15.16 -46.54 -1.66
N PRO A 14 -14.73 -46.68 -0.39
CA PRO A 14 -14.53 -45.54 0.50
C PRO A 14 -13.48 -44.56 -0.04
N ALA A 15 -12.53 -45.03 -0.84
CA ALA A 15 -11.53 -44.16 -1.48
C ALA A 15 -12.14 -43.29 -2.59
N ALA A 16 -13.12 -43.83 -3.33
CA ALA A 16 -13.85 -43.09 -4.34
C ALA A 16 -14.80 -42.06 -3.70
N GLU A 17 -15.45 -42.42 -2.58
CA GLU A 17 -16.30 -41.51 -1.82
C GLU A 17 -15.50 -40.35 -1.22
N ALA A 18 -14.35 -40.63 -0.59
CA ALA A 18 -13.49 -39.59 -0.03
C ALA A 18 -12.96 -38.62 -1.11
N PHE A 19 -12.57 -39.16 -2.28
CA PHE A 19 -12.20 -38.33 -3.44
C PHE A 19 -13.38 -37.48 -3.93
N ALA A 20 -14.57 -38.07 -4.08
CA ALA A 20 -15.75 -37.34 -4.54
C ALA A 20 -16.11 -36.20 -3.58
N ALA A 21 -16.01 -36.44 -2.27
CA ALA A 21 -16.22 -35.42 -1.25
C ALA A 21 -15.17 -34.30 -1.33
N GLY A 22 -13.89 -34.62 -1.52
CA GLY A 22 -12.83 -33.63 -1.71
C GLY A 22 -13.00 -32.82 -3.00
N ALA A 23 -13.35 -33.47 -4.10
CA ALA A 23 -13.62 -32.81 -5.38
C ALA A 23 -14.82 -31.85 -5.29
N GLU A 24 -15.85 -32.22 -4.54
CA GLU A 24 -17.02 -31.37 -4.29
C GLU A 24 -16.66 -30.11 -3.49
N LEU A 25 -15.77 -30.21 -2.50
CA LEU A 25 -15.26 -29.03 -1.77
C LEU A 25 -14.60 -28.01 -2.72
N VAL A 26 -13.82 -28.50 -3.68
CA VAL A 26 -13.15 -27.66 -4.68
C VAL A 26 -14.15 -27.04 -5.67
N ARG A 27 -15.14 -27.81 -6.16
CA ARG A 27 -16.17 -27.29 -7.08
C ARG A 27 -17.07 -26.23 -6.44
N ARG A 28 -17.27 -26.28 -5.13
CA ARG A 28 -18.02 -25.24 -4.39
C ARG A 28 -17.29 -23.91 -4.29
N ASN A 29 -15.97 -23.90 -4.50
CA ASN A 29 -15.18 -22.68 -4.50
C ASN A 29 -15.29 -21.98 -5.86
N PRO A 30 -15.92 -20.80 -5.98
CA PRO A 30 -16.19 -20.19 -7.29
C PRO A 30 -14.95 -19.77 -8.06
N ALA A 31 -13.83 -19.47 -7.37
CA ALA A 31 -12.57 -19.13 -8.02
C ALA A 31 -11.93 -20.37 -8.67
N LEU A 32 -11.88 -21.50 -7.93
CA LEU A 32 -11.32 -22.75 -8.44
C LEU A 32 -12.22 -23.42 -9.48
N ALA A 33 -13.54 -23.34 -9.32
CA ALA A 33 -14.51 -23.88 -10.27
C ALA A 33 -14.48 -23.18 -11.65
N ALA A 34 -13.95 -21.96 -11.73
CA ALA A 34 -13.77 -21.25 -12.99
C ALA A 34 -12.53 -21.69 -13.77
N VAL A 35 -11.62 -22.44 -13.13
CA VAL A 35 -10.50 -23.09 -13.82
C VAL A 35 -11.05 -24.33 -14.52
N ASP A 36 -11.27 -24.22 -15.83
CA ASP A 36 -11.76 -25.32 -16.65
C ASP A 36 -10.77 -26.50 -16.63
N ALA A 37 -11.14 -27.56 -15.92
CA ALA A 37 -10.33 -28.75 -15.76
C ALA A 37 -11.15 -30.04 -15.54
N ASP A 38 -10.67 -31.13 -16.13
CA ASP A 38 -11.26 -32.46 -16.04
C ASP A 38 -10.49 -33.34 -15.05
N PHE A 39 -11.19 -33.91 -14.06
CA PHE A 39 -10.57 -34.84 -13.11
C PHE A 39 -10.61 -36.27 -13.67
N VAL A 40 -9.43 -36.81 -14.01
CA VAL A 40 -9.27 -38.12 -14.63
C VAL A 40 -8.79 -39.13 -13.59
N ARG A 41 -9.72 -39.92 -13.06
CA ARG A 41 -9.45 -40.99 -12.08
C ARG A 41 -9.79 -42.36 -12.68
N ALA A 42 -8.81 -43.00 -13.33
CA ALA A 42 -8.98 -44.29 -13.99
C ALA A 42 -7.80 -45.23 -13.71
N LYS A 43 -8.08 -46.54 -13.56
CA LYS A 43 -7.01 -47.55 -13.46
C LYS A 43 -6.27 -47.63 -14.80
N GLY A 44 -4.93 -47.60 -14.75
CA GLY A 44 -4.08 -47.63 -15.95
C GLY A 44 -3.84 -46.27 -16.61
N ASN A 45 -4.22 -45.16 -15.97
CA ASN A 45 -3.82 -43.82 -16.41
C ASN A 45 -2.31 -43.64 -16.19
N ALA A 46 -1.53 -43.68 -17.29
CA ALA A 46 -0.07 -43.60 -17.24
C ALA A 46 0.46 -42.24 -16.73
N ASP A 47 -0.36 -41.20 -16.85
CA ASP A 47 0.00 -39.85 -16.42
C ASP A 47 -0.36 -39.59 -14.94
N ALA A 48 -1.10 -40.49 -14.28
CA ALA A 48 -1.35 -40.38 -12.84
C ALA A 48 -0.04 -40.60 -12.06
N PRO A 49 0.18 -39.87 -10.95
CA PRO A 49 1.40 -40.03 -10.15
C PRO A 49 1.47 -41.45 -9.53
N GLY A 50 2.68 -41.99 -9.39
CA GLY A 50 2.88 -43.34 -8.85
C GLY A 50 2.64 -43.46 -7.35
N GLN A 51 2.99 -42.43 -6.57
CA GLN A 51 2.83 -42.39 -5.10
C GLN A 51 2.06 -41.16 -4.59
N GLY A 52 2.05 -40.08 -5.36
CA GLY A 52 1.32 -38.86 -5.03
C GLY A 52 -0.20 -38.96 -5.24
N LEU A 53 -0.88 -37.83 -5.03
CA LEU A 53 -2.34 -37.74 -5.14
C LEU A 53 -2.78 -37.36 -6.55
N VAL A 54 -2.21 -36.29 -7.10
CA VAL A 54 -2.63 -35.73 -8.40
C VAL A 54 -1.45 -35.18 -9.21
N ARG A 55 -1.65 -35.06 -10.53
CA ARG A 55 -0.78 -34.35 -11.47
C ARG A 55 -1.66 -33.55 -12.44
N ALA A 56 -1.31 -32.30 -12.74
CA ALA A 56 -2.01 -31.48 -13.72
C ALA A 56 -1.25 -31.43 -15.05
N ASP A 57 -1.99 -31.46 -16.17
CA ASP A 57 -1.45 -31.26 -17.50
C ASP A 57 -1.88 -29.91 -18.14
N SER A 58 -1.16 -29.43 -19.15
CA SER A 58 -1.51 -28.20 -19.88
C SER A 58 -2.78 -28.28 -20.71
N ASN A 59 -3.35 -29.48 -20.91
CA ASN A 59 -4.66 -29.66 -21.53
C ASN A 59 -5.80 -29.38 -20.55
N GLY A 60 -5.52 -29.18 -19.26
CA GLY A 60 -6.51 -28.99 -18.21
C GLY A 60 -7.02 -30.30 -17.64
N ARG A 61 -6.26 -31.39 -17.74
CA ARG A 61 -6.59 -32.65 -17.05
C ARG A 61 -5.84 -32.71 -15.74
N VAL A 62 -6.55 -33.08 -14.68
CA VAL A 62 -5.95 -33.43 -13.39
C VAL A 62 -6.02 -34.95 -13.27
N HIS A 63 -4.87 -35.60 -13.44
CA HIS A 63 -4.70 -37.03 -13.35
C HIS A 63 -4.63 -37.44 -11.88
N VAL A 64 -5.67 -38.13 -11.43
CA VAL A 64 -5.85 -38.49 -10.02
C VAL A 64 -5.44 -39.94 -9.80
N HIS A 65 -4.71 -40.20 -8.72
CA HIS A 65 -4.34 -41.56 -8.35
C HIS A 65 -5.60 -42.44 -8.14
N PRO A 66 -5.71 -43.60 -8.83
CA PRO A 66 -6.97 -44.35 -8.91
C PRO A 66 -7.37 -45.07 -7.62
N THR A 67 -6.41 -45.44 -6.76
CA THR A 67 -6.65 -46.28 -5.57
C THR A 67 -6.06 -45.73 -4.27
N ARG A 68 -5.43 -44.54 -4.29
CA ARG A 68 -4.83 -43.96 -3.08
C ARG A 68 -5.95 -43.62 -2.10
N ARG A 69 -5.73 -43.89 -0.83
CA ARG A 69 -6.61 -43.46 0.26
C ARG A 69 -6.06 -42.18 0.86
N ALA A 70 -6.91 -41.16 0.96
CA ALA A 70 -6.63 -39.89 1.60
C ALA A 70 -7.96 -39.34 2.10
N GLU A 71 -7.91 -38.50 3.12
CA GLU A 71 -9.10 -37.87 3.67
C GLU A 71 -9.69 -36.86 2.66
N PRO A 72 -11.00 -36.56 2.72
CA PRO A 72 -11.62 -35.58 1.82
C PRO A 72 -10.90 -34.22 1.80
N GLY A 73 -10.38 -33.79 2.96
CA GLY A 73 -9.60 -32.55 3.08
C GLY A 73 -8.29 -32.60 2.30
N GLU A 74 -7.54 -33.70 2.39
CA GLU A 74 -6.28 -33.88 1.66
C GLU A 74 -6.51 -33.91 0.14
N TRP A 75 -7.60 -34.57 -0.30
CA TRP A 75 -8.01 -34.55 -1.71
C TRP A 75 -8.36 -33.14 -2.18
N ALA A 76 -9.12 -32.39 -1.40
CA ALA A 76 -9.49 -31.02 -1.74
C ALA A 76 -8.26 -30.10 -1.87
N TRP A 77 -7.29 -30.23 -0.95
CA TRP A 77 -6.04 -29.49 -1.00
C TRP A 77 -5.23 -29.83 -2.25
N ALA A 78 -5.05 -31.11 -2.56
CA ALA A 78 -4.26 -31.55 -3.70
C ALA A 78 -4.89 -31.12 -5.04
N LEU A 79 -6.22 -31.24 -5.16
CA LEU A 79 -6.95 -30.76 -6.33
C LEU A 79 -6.87 -29.24 -6.48
N ALA A 80 -6.99 -28.49 -5.39
CA ALA A 80 -6.85 -27.03 -5.43
C ALA A 80 -5.43 -26.61 -5.86
N HIS A 81 -4.40 -27.26 -5.33
CA HIS A 81 -3.00 -27.03 -5.74
C HIS A 81 -2.82 -27.24 -7.26
N ALA A 82 -3.32 -28.35 -7.79
CA ALA A 82 -3.28 -28.65 -9.23
C ALA A 82 -4.02 -27.59 -10.08
N LEU A 83 -5.21 -27.15 -9.64
CA LEU A 83 -5.97 -26.10 -10.33
C LEU A 83 -5.27 -24.74 -10.27
N LEU A 84 -4.58 -24.41 -9.17
CA LEU A 84 -3.82 -23.17 -9.05
C LEU A 84 -2.63 -23.14 -10.02
N HIS A 85 -1.99 -24.27 -10.33
CA HIS A 85 -0.99 -24.28 -11.41
C HIS A 85 -1.60 -23.90 -12.77
N LEU A 86 -2.81 -24.36 -13.07
CA LEU A 86 -3.53 -23.95 -14.29
C LEU A 86 -3.94 -22.47 -14.22
N GLY A 87 -4.46 -22.03 -13.09
CA GLY A 87 -4.92 -20.65 -12.86
C GLY A 87 -3.80 -19.61 -12.76
N PHE A 88 -2.58 -19.98 -12.40
CA PHE A 88 -1.42 -19.09 -12.37
C PHE A 88 -0.68 -19.06 -13.72
N GLY A 89 -1.08 -19.91 -14.66
CA GLY A 89 -0.43 -19.99 -15.98
C GLY A 89 0.85 -20.82 -15.99
N HIS A 90 1.08 -21.68 -14.98
CA HIS A 90 2.24 -22.59 -14.95
C HIS A 90 2.17 -23.66 -16.04
N LEU A 91 0.96 -23.98 -16.49
CA LEU A 91 0.63 -25.00 -17.48
C LEU A 91 -0.17 -24.41 -18.66
N PRO A 92 0.42 -23.53 -19.49
CA PRO A 92 -0.31 -22.90 -20.58
C PRO A 92 -0.62 -23.93 -21.68
N ALA A 93 -1.86 -23.92 -22.19
CA ALA A 93 -2.21 -24.70 -23.36
C ALA A 93 -1.40 -24.23 -24.58
N ALA A 94 -0.87 -25.17 -25.38
CA ALA A 94 -0.05 -24.86 -26.54
C ALA A 94 -0.21 -25.91 -27.64
N LYS A 95 -0.28 -25.45 -28.91
CA LYS A 95 -0.37 -26.33 -30.08
C LYS A 95 0.92 -27.10 -30.34
N GLU A 96 2.05 -26.54 -29.91
CA GLU A 96 3.38 -27.14 -30.03
C GLU A 96 3.78 -27.81 -28.71
N LEU A 97 4.58 -28.87 -28.82
CA LEU A 97 5.17 -29.51 -27.64
C LEU A 97 6.19 -28.54 -27.01
N ARG A 98 6.05 -28.31 -25.70
CA ARG A 98 6.95 -27.44 -24.94
C ARG A 98 7.94 -28.26 -24.13
N GLU A 99 9.10 -27.66 -23.86
CA GLU A 99 10.09 -28.23 -22.94
C GLU A 99 9.50 -28.33 -21.53
N GLN A 100 9.71 -29.46 -20.85
CA GLN A 100 9.25 -29.64 -19.47
C GLN A 100 10.03 -28.70 -18.53
N PRO A 101 9.37 -28.13 -17.51
CA PRO A 101 10.07 -27.33 -16.52
C PRO A 101 11.12 -28.17 -15.77
N ASP A 102 12.28 -27.58 -15.52
CA ASP A 102 13.30 -28.21 -14.69
C ASP A 102 12.83 -28.32 -13.22
N ARG A 103 13.54 -29.12 -12.41
CA ARG A 103 13.22 -29.34 -11.00
C ARG A 103 13.16 -28.06 -10.16
N PHE A 104 13.89 -27.01 -10.56
CA PHE A 104 13.96 -25.74 -9.82
C PHE A 104 12.70 -24.91 -10.09
N ALA A 105 12.27 -24.85 -11.35
CA ALA A 105 11.02 -24.21 -11.75
C ALA A 105 9.81 -24.92 -11.13
N LEU A 106 9.79 -26.26 -11.15
CA LEU A 106 8.74 -27.06 -10.51
C LEU A 106 8.60 -26.71 -9.02
N ALA A 107 9.70 -26.79 -8.26
CA ALA A 107 9.69 -26.49 -6.83
C ALA A 107 9.29 -25.03 -6.54
N ALA A 108 9.76 -24.07 -7.34
CA ALA A 108 9.45 -22.66 -7.17
C ALA A 108 7.96 -22.37 -7.36
N ARG A 109 7.36 -22.95 -8.40
CA ARG A 109 5.92 -22.84 -8.68
C ARG A 109 5.07 -23.44 -7.58
N CYS A 110 5.40 -24.67 -7.11
CA CYS A 110 4.69 -25.29 -5.99
C CYS A 110 4.82 -24.45 -4.71
N THR A 111 5.97 -23.80 -4.49
CA THR A 111 6.22 -22.91 -3.35
C THR A 111 5.29 -21.69 -3.39
N VAL A 112 5.12 -21.05 -4.55
CA VAL A 112 4.22 -19.89 -4.67
C VAL A 112 2.75 -20.31 -4.58
N VAL A 113 2.37 -21.45 -5.17
CA VAL A 113 1.02 -22.01 -5.04
C VAL A 113 0.70 -22.32 -3.57
N ASN A 114 1.62 -22.95 -2.84
CA ASN A 114 1.42 -23.26 -1.42
C ASN A 114 1.36 -21.99 -0.55
N ARG A 115 2.19 -20.98 -0.86
CA ARG A 115 2.11 -19.66 -0.21
C ARG A 115 0.74 -19.02 -0.41
N PHE A 116 0.14 -19.17 -1.58
CA PHE A 116 -1.22 -18.71 -1.84
C PHE A 116 -2.28 -19.55 -1.10
N LEU A 117 -2.16 -20.89 -1.10
CA LEU A 117 -3.07 -21.77 -0.36
C LEU A 117 -3.06 -21.53 1.16
N ALA A 118 -1.92 -21.07 1.71
CA ALA A 118 -1.83 -20.68 3.12
C ALA A 118 -2.74 -19.47 3.46
N THR A 119 -3.01 -18.58 2.49
CA THR A 119 -3.93 -17.44 2.66
C THR A 119 -5.31 -17.68 2.06
N PHE A 120 -5.47 -18.76 1.28
CA PHE A 120 -6.70 -19.21 0.66
C PHE A 120 -6.98 -20.68 1.03
N PRO A 121 -7.27 -20.97 2.31
CA PRO A 121 -7.31 -22.34 2.81
C PRO A 121 -8.47 -23.12 2.21
N ILE A 122 -8.15 -24.24 1.57
CA ILE A 122 -9.11 -25.23 1.10
C ILE A 122 -8.55 -26.63 1.34
N GLY A 123 -9.38 -27.49 1.94
CA GLY A 123 -8.95 -28.81 2.35
C GLY A 123 -7.96 -28.80 3.52
N THR A 124 -7.15 -29.85 3.61
CA THR A 124 -6.17 -30.07 4.66
C THR A 124 -4.79 -30.18 4.01
N ALA A 125 -3.92 -29.22 4.31
CA ALA A 125 -2.54 -29.24 3.82
C ALA A 125 -1.74 -30.39 4.48
N PRO A 126 -0.82 -31.04 3.76
CA PRO A 126 0.04 -32.07 4.34
C PRO A 126 0.96 -31.54 5.43
N ASP A 127 1.14 -32.31 6.51
CA ASP A 127 1.96 -31.93 7.69
C ASP A 127 3.45 -31.70 7.39
N HIS A 128 3.95 -32.23 6.26
CA HIS A 128 5.37 -32.12 5.88
C HIS A 128 5.70 -30.81 5.15
N LEU A 129 4.70 -29.96 4.88
CA LEU A 129 4.93 -28.66 4.26
C LEU A 129 5.55 -27.66 5.26
N PRO A 130 6.39 -26.73 4.79
CA PRO A 130 7.02 -25.75 5.66
C PRO A 130 6.01 -24.73 6.20
N GLU A 131 6.23 -24.25 7.43
CA GLU A 131 5.39 -23.22 8.09
C GLU A 131 5.48 -21.84 7.44
N SER A 132 6.57 -21.57 6.69
CA SER A 132 6.82 -20.29 6.04
C SER A 132 7.39 -20.48 4.65
N TYR A 133 7.05 -19.56 3.74
CA TYR A 133 7.53 -19.57 2.35
C TYR A 133 8.38 -18.34 2.07
N PRO A 134 9.45 -18.46 1.26
CA PRO A 134 10.32 -17.34 0.95
C PRO A 134 9.63 -16.30 0.07
N ASP A 135 10.06 -15.05 0.17
CA ASP A 135 9.63 -13.96 -0.73
C ASP A 135 10.21 -14.13 -2.14
N GLY A 136 9.53 -13.52 -3.11
CA GLY A 136 9.86 -13.56 -4.54
C GLY A 136 8.79 -14.25 -5.38
N ASP A 137 8.80 -13.95 -6.68
CA ASP A 137 8.02 -14.67 -7.71
C ASP A 137 8.69 -15.99 -8.13
N GLU A 138 7.98 -16.82 -8.88
CA GLU A 138 8.42 -18.14 -9.32
C GLU A 138 9.75 -18.10 -10.08
N ASP A 139 9.96 -17.08 -10.91
CA ASP A 139 11.15 -16.94 -11.74
C ASP A 139 12.37 -16.53 -10.91
N GLN A 140 12.20 -15.60 -9.97
CA GLN A 140 13.24 -15.20 -9.02
C GLN A 140 13.66 -16.38 -8.13
N LEU A 141 12.68 -17.14 -7.63
CA LEU A 141 12.92 -18.33 -6.82
C LEU A 141 13.67 -19.41 -7.61
N ALA A 142 13.20 -19.72 -8.83
CA ALA A 142 13.85 -20.71 -9.70
C ALA A 142 15.29 -20.29 -10.06
N ALA A 143 15.51 -19.02 -10.43
CA ALA A 143 16.83 -18.49 -10.74
C ALA A 143 17.80 -18.58 -9.54
N ARG A 144 17.31 -18.31 -8.33
CA ARG A 144 18.10 -18.44 -7.09
C ARG A 144 18.44 -19.90 -6.80
N TRP A 145 17.49 -20.81 -6.92
CA TRP A 145 17.69 -22.22 -6.62
C TRP A 145 18.50 -22.96 -7.67
N ARG A 146 18.50 -22.52 -8.94
CA ARG A 146 19.48 -22.99 -9.94
C ARG A 146 20.93 -22.73 -9.51
N LYS A 147 21.18 -21.65 -8.75
CA LYS A 147 22.53 -21.30 -8.25
C LYS A 147 22.86 -21.98 -6.92
N THR A 148 21.88 -22.15 -6.06
CA THR A 148 22.09 -22.53 -4.65
C THR A 148 21.63 -23.95 -4.30
N GLY A 149 20.90 -24.61 -5.20
CA GLY A 149 20.13 -25.82 -4.90
C GLY A 149 18.72 -25.49 -4.40
N VAL A 150 17.79 -26.43 -4.55
CA VAL A 150 16.47 -26.35 -3.89
C VAL A 150 16.67 -26.76 -2.43
N PRO A 151 16.27 -25.94 -1.44
CA PRO A 151 16.35 -26.35 -0.04
C PRO A 151 15.45 -27.55 0.22
N ALA A 152 15.88 -28.48 1.09
CA ALA A 152 15.19 -29.76 1.34
C ALA A 152 13.69 -29.60 1.71
N ALA A 153 13.35 -28.54 2.45
CA ALA A 153 11.98 -28.23 2.83
C ALA A 153 11.04 -27.92 1.63
N TYR A 154 11.60 -27.59 0.46
CA TYR A 154 10.84 -27.24 -0.75
C TYR A 154 10.96 -28.27 -1.87
N GLU A 155 11.76 -29.34 -1.69
CA GLU A 155 11.95 -30.38 -2.71
C GLU A 155 10.69 -31.21 -2.95
N ARG A 156 9.79 -31.32 -1.96
CA ARG A 156 8.55 -32.12 -2.01
C ARG A 156 7.30 -31.30 -1.72
N CYS A 157 7.25 -30.08 -2.23
CA CYS A 157 6.10 -29.18 -2.06
C CYS A 157 4.92 -29.49 -3.00
N GLY A 158 5.13 -30.35 -4.00
CA GLY A 158 4.12 -30.69 -5.00
C GLY A 158 3.17 -31.80 -4.56
N THR A 159 2.20 -32.11 -5.41
CA THR A 159 1.12 -33.08 -5.13
C THR A 159 1.40 -34.49 -5.65
N ALA A 160 2.48 -34.66 -6.42
CA ALA A 160 2.90 -35.92 -7.02
C ALA A 160 4.04 -36.62 -6.24
N ASP A 161 4.22 -36.29 -4.96
CA ASP A 161 5.32 -36.76 -4.11
C ASP A 161 6.70 -36.42 -4.70
N GLY A 162 7.52 -37.42 -5.06
CA GLY A 162 8.84 -37.21 -5.67
C GLY A 162 8.83 -36.99 -7.19
N GLU A 163 7.66 -37.07 -7.82
CA GLU A 163 7.49 -36.87 -9.26
C GLU A 163 7.02 -35.44 -9.58
N PRO A 164 7.22 -34.94 -10.82
CA PRO A 164 6.60 -33.69 -11.24
C PRO A 164 5.07 -33.78 -11.19
N ASP A 165 4.42 -32.79 -10.59
CA ASP A 165 2.96 -32.64 -10.58
C ASP A 165 2.45 -31.71 -11.69
N GLN A 166 3.36 -31.19 -12.50
CA GLN A 166 3.10 -30.31 -13.63
C GLN A 166 3.62 -30.98 -14.91
N LEU A 167 2.74 -31.15 -15.90
CA LEU A 167 3.06 -31.81 -17.16
C LEU A 167 2.67 -30.96 -18.37
N LEU A 168 3.64 -30.54 -19.16
CA LEU A 168 3.38 -29.85 -20.42
C LEU A 168 3.15 -30.87 -21.53
N VAL A 169 1.93 -30.93 -22.05
CA VAL A 169 1.53 -31.78 -23.18
C VAL A 169 1.11 -30.94 -24.38
N GLN A 170 1.16 -31.55 -25.55
CA GLN A 170 0.67 -30.91 -26.78
C GLN A 170 -0.86 -30.85 -26.78
N TRP A 171 -1.41 -29.71 -27.17
CA TRP A 171 -2.86 -29.53 -27.30
C TRP A 171 -3.43 -30.38 -28.45
N PRO A 172 -4.40 -31.27 -28.19
CA PRO A 172 -4.79 -32.32 -29.14
C PRO A 172 -5.69 -31.81 -30.29
N ARG A 173 -6.24 -30.60 -30.19
CA ARG A 173 -7.25 -30.07 -31.15
C ARG A 173 -6.74 -28.82 -31.87
N LEU A 174 -6.20 -29.00 -33.07
CA LEU A 174 -5.63 -27.93 -33.91
C LEU A 174 -6.59 -26.77 -34.22
N ASP A 175 -7.90 -27.04 -34.26
CA ASP A 175 -8.96 -26.10 -34.69
C ASP A 175 -9.73 -25.44 -33.54
N THR A 176 -9.27 -25.61 -32.29
CA THR A 176 -9.91 -25.00 -31.12
C THR A 176 -9.12 -23.82 -30.59
N THR A 177 -9.84 -22.79 -30.13
CA THR A 177 -9.24 -21.67 -29.39
C THR A 177 -8.60 -22.20 -28.11
N LEU A 178 -7.36 -21.80 -27.85
CA LEU A 178 -6.66 -22.19 -26.63
C LEU A 178 -7.33 -21.53 -25.41
N PRO A 179 -7.63 -22.28 -24.35
CA PRO A 179 -8.24 -21.71 -23.16
C PRO A 179 -7.24 -20.83 -22.40
N ASP A 180 -7.67 -19.64 -22.01
CA ASP A 180 -6.93 -18.75 -21.11
C ASP A 180 -7.44 -18.93 -19.67
N ARG A 181 -6.93 -19.98 -19.03
CA ARG A 181 -7.31 -20.34 -17.65
C ARG A 181 -6.78 -19.34 -16.63
N GLN A 182 -5.67 -18.67 -16.93
CA GLN A 182 -5.10 -17.64 -16.06
C GLN A 182 -6.04 -16.46 -15.96
N LEU A 183 -6.52 -15.97 -17.10
CA LEU A 183 -7.50 -14.88 -17.16
C LEU A 183 -8.85 -15.29 -16.54
N ALA A 184 -9.32 -16.51 -16.82
CA ALA A 184 -10.56 -17.04 -16.24
C ALA A 184 -10.50 -17.10 -14.70
N PHE A 185 -9.39 -17.62 -14.15
CA PHE A 185 -9.14 -17.68 -12.71
C PHE A 185 -9.07 -16.28 -12.10
N ALA A 186 -8.31 -15.35 -12.70
CA ALA A 186 -8.19 -13.98 -12.22
C ALA A 186 -9.56 -13.28 -12.13
N TYR A 187 -10.39 -13.39 -13.17
CA TYR A 187 -11.74 -12.82 -13.14
C TYR A 187 -12.64 -13.47 -12.08
N ALA A 188 -12.54 -14.78 -11.90
CA ALA A 188 -13.35 -15.50 -10.91
C ALA A 188 -12.91 -15.20 -9.47
N LEU A 189 -11.61 -15.09 -9.23
CA LEU A 189 -11.06 -14.69 -7.94
C LEU A 189 -11.53 -13.29 -7.56
N THR A 190 -11.44 -12.32 -8.49
CA THR A 190 -11.96 -10.96 -8.27
C THR A 190 -13.45 -10.98 -7.93
N ARG A 191 -14.27 -11.72 -8.71
CA ARG A 191 -15.71 -11.84 -8.41
C ARG A 191 -16.00 -12.51 -7.07
N THR A 192 -15.20 -13.51 -6.67
CA THR A 192 -15.37 -14.24 -5.40
C THR A 192 -15.03 -13.35 -4.22
N VAL A 193 -13.94 -12.59 -4.31
CA VAL A 193 -13.56 -11.58 -3.33
C VAL A 193 -14.64 -10.49 -3.25
N SER A 194 -15.09 -9.95 -4.38
CA SER A 194 -16.20 -8.98 -4.40
C SER A 194 -17.47 -9.54 -3.77
N ALA A 195 -17.85 -10.78 -4.05
CA ALA A 195 -19.03 -11.41 -3.46
C ALA A 195 -18.90 -11.70 -1.95
N ALA A 196 -17.70 -12.05 -1.47
CA ALA A 196 -17.43 -12.19 -0.05
C ALA A 196 -17.52 -10.84 0.67
N MET A 197 -17.03 -9.77 0.01
CA MET A 197 -17.13 -8.40 0.49
C MET A 197 -18.57 -7.87 0.43
N ASP A 198 -19.37 -8.30 -0.54
CA ASP A 198 -20.81 -8.07 -0.58
C ASP A 198 -21.51 -8.68 0.64
N VAL A 199 -21.19 -9.93 0.99
CA VAL A 199 -21.78 -10.61 2.18
C VAL A 199 -21.33 -9.96 3.48
N ALA A 200 -20.02 -9.66 3.62
CA ALA A 200 -19.47 -8.98 4.78
C ALA A 200 -20.05 -7.56 4.96
N GLY A 201 -20.33 -6.88 3.84
CA GLY A 201 -20.96 -5.56 3.78
C GLY A 201 -22.49 -5.57 3.79
N GLY A 202 -23.17 -6.71 3.96
CA GLY A 202 -24.64 -6.77 4.07
C GLY A 202 -25.43 -6.62 2.76
N ARG A 203 -24.79 -6.85 1.60
CA ARG A 203 -25.35 -6.70 0.24
C ARG A 203 -26.04 -7.96 -0.31
N ARG A 204 -26.27 -8.98 0.53
CA ARG A 204 -27.17 -10.12 0.29
C ARG A 204 -28.07 -10.29 1.51
N ASP A 205 -29.35 -10.55 1.28
CA ASP A 205 -30.27 -10.87 2.37
C ASP A 205 -29.79 -12.13 3.09
N ARG A 206 -29.53 -12.02 4.40
CA ARG A 206 -28.95 -13.11 5.21
C ARG A 206 -29.89 -14.30 5.38
N LEU A 207 -31.19 -14.11 5.12
CA LEU A 207 -32.24 -15.13 5.29
C LEU A 207 -32.62 -15.78 3.96
N THR A 208 -32.65 -15.02 2.85
CA THR A 208 -33.13 -15.54 1.55
C THR A 208 -32.04 -15.73 0.51
N GLY A 209 -30.88 -15.07 0.66
CA GLY A 209 -29.79 -15.14 -0.33
C GLY A 209 -30.09 -14.45 -1.66
N GLU A 210 -31.23 -13.76 -1.79
CA GLU A 210 -31.60 -13.04 -3.01
C GLU A 210 -30.74 -11.79 -3.22
N ARG A 211 -30.47 -11.48 -4.49
CA ARG A 211 -29.78 -10.24 -4.88
C ARG A 211 -30.73 -9.06 -4.65
N VAL A 212 -30.38 -8.22 -3.68
CA VAL A 212 -31.01 -6.91 -3.51
C VAL A 212 -30.81 -6.11 -4.81
N ALA A 213 -31.87 -5.44 -5.30
CA ALA A 213 -31.78 -4.60 -6.48
C ALA A 213 -30.63 -3.58 -6.32
N GLN A 214 -29.67 -3.59 -7.27
CA GLN A 214 -28.46 -2.77 -7.17
C GLN A 214 -28.84 -1.29 -7.13
N ARG A 215 -28.43 -0.62 -6.05
CA ARG A 215 -28.66 0.81 -5.88
C ARG A 215 -27.69 1.57 -6.82
N PRO A 216 -27.97 2.84 -7.17
CA PRO A 216 -27.14 3.59 -8.12
C PRO A 216 -25.64 3.66 -7.74
N TRP A 217 -25.33 3.85 -6.46
CA TRP A 217 -23.96 3.83 -5.95
C TRP A 217 -23.32 2.44 -6.01
N ASP A 218 -24.09 1.35 -5.87
CA ASP A 218 -23.56 -0.01 -6.03
C ASP A 218 -23.17 -0.26 -7.50
N ARG A 219 -23.96 0.24 -8.45
CA ARG A 219 -23.61 0.17 -9.88
C ARG A 219 -22.36 0.98 -10.20
N ALA A 220 -22.25 2.19 -9.64
CA ALA A 220 -21.09 3.05 -9.82
C ALA A 220 -19.81 2.41 -9.23
N LEU A 221 -19.87 1.86 -8.01
CA LEU A 221 -18.74 1.17 -7.40
C LEU A 221 -18.31 -0.06 -8.22
N ASN A 222 -19.27 -0.88 -8.64
CA ASN A 222 -19.01 -2.05 -9.47
C ASN A 222 -18.36 -1.70 -10.81
N TRP A 223 -18.75 -0.56 -11.41
CA TRP A 223 -18.12 -0.08 -12.64
C TRP A 223 -16.63 0.19 -12.45
N PHE A 224 -16.19 0.73 -11.30
CA PHE A 224 -14.77 0.90 -11.03
C PHE A 224 -14.03 -0.44 -10.95
N VAL A 225 -14.60 -1.41 -10.23
CA VAL A 225 -14.04 -2.76 -10.09
C VAL A 225 -13.86 -3.45 -11.45
N SER A 226 -14.86 -3.35 -12.34
CA SER A 226 -14.83 -4.04 -13.63
C SER A 226 -14.13 -3.28 -14.75
N SER A 227 -14.19 -1.95 -14.72
CA SER A 227 -13.99 -1.14 -15.92
C SER A 227 -12.95 -0.04 -15.77
N TYR A 228 -12.45 0.27 -14.56
CA TYR A 228 -11.52 1.37 -14.33
C TYR A 228 -10.28 0.92 -13.52
N PRO A 229 -9.24 0.39 -14.18
CA PRO A 229 -8.06 -0.23 -13.55
C PRO A 229 -7.39 0.59 -12.45
N LEU A 230 -7.29 1.92 -12.62
CA LEU A 230 -6.61 2.80 -11.67
C LEU A 230 -7.27 2.79 -10.27
N LEU A 231 -8.60 2.77 -10.22
CA LEU A 231 -9.37 2.83 -8.98
C LEU A 231 -10.05 1.49 -8.63
N GLY A 232 -9.99 0.49 -9.51
CA GLY A 232 -10.69 -0.78 -9.33
C GLY A 232 -10.24 -1.56 -8.09
N GLY A 233 -8.95 -1.51 -7.76
CA GLY A 233 -8.43 -2.10 -6.52
C GLY A 233 -8.97 -1.41 -5.27
N LEU A 234 -9.08 -0.08 -5.28
CA LEU A 234 -9.66 0.70 -4.18
C LEU A 234 -11.15 0.42 -4.03
N ALA A 235 -11.88 0.41 -5.13
CA ALA A 235 -13.31 0.12 -5.18
C ALA A 235 -13.63 -1.29 -4.67
N ALA A 236 -12.74 -2.26 -4.92
CA ALA A 236 -12.88 -3.60 -4.37
C ALA A 236 -12.70 -3.61 -2.85
N GLY A 237 -11.81 -2.78 -2.30
CA GLY A 237 -11.47 -2.73 -0.88
C GLY A 237 -12.46 -2.00 0.03
N LEU A 238 -13.20 -1.04 -0.52
CA LEU A 238 -14.03 -0.11 0.25
C LEU A 238 -15.49 -0.59 0.34
N THR A 239 -16.13 -0.28 1.47
CA THR A 239 -17.54 -0.60 1.71
C THR A 239 -18.38 0.67 1.64
N VAL A 240 -19.44 0.66 0.83
CA VAL A 240 -20.40 1.77 0.79
C VAL A 240 -21.48 1.55 1.86
N VAL A 241 -21.62 2.52 2.76
CA VAL A 241 -22.63 2.54 3.83
C VAL A 241 -23.69 3.58 3.48
N ALA A 242 -24.91 3.11 3.20
CA ALA A 242 -26.03 3.95 2.78
C ALA A 242 -27.14 3.92 3.83
N ASP A 243 -27.01 4.77 4.85
CA ASP A 243 -27.92 4.87 6.00
C ASP A 243 -28.34 6.33 6.23
N ALA A 244 -29.65 6.59 6.20
CA ALA A 244 -30.20 7.94 6.30
C ALA A 244 -30.12 8.54 7.71
N GLU A 245 -30.07 7.70 8.75
CA GLU A 245 -29.94 8.12 10.13
C GLU A 245 -28.48 8.48 10.44
N LEU A 246 -27.53 7.63 10.02
CA LEU A 246 -26.10 7.95 10.12
C LEU A 246 -25.76 9.21 9.32
N ALA A 247 -26.27 9.34 8.09
CA ALA A 247 -26.04 10.54 7.29
C ALA A 247 -26.56 11.81 7.97
N ARG A 248 -27.69 11.73 8.67
CA ARG A 248 -28.25 12.87 9.43
C ARG A 248 -27.45 13.19 10.67
N THR A 249 -27.07 12.17 11.45
CA THR A 249 -26.33 12.31 12.71
C THR A 249 -24.93 12.90 12.49
N HIS A 250 -24.30 12.61 11.36
CA HIS A 250 -22.93 13.04 11.05
C HIS A 250 -22.85 14.19 10.03
N ASP A 251 -23.97 14.84 9.75
CA ASP A 251 -24.10 15.96 8.81
C ASP A 251 -23.56 15.64 7.40
N ILE A 252 -23.87 14.46 6.87
CA ILE A 252 -23.46 14.00 5.54
C ILE A 252 -24.54 14.39 4.52
N SER A 253 -24.28 15.48 3.78
CA SER A 253 -25.15 16.00 2.74
C SER A 253 -25.19 15.11 1.51
N VAL A 254 -24.03 14.69 1.00
CA VAL A 254 -23.90 13.81 -0.18
C VAL A 254 -23.12 12.55 0.15
N ALA A 255 -21.83 12.71 0.49
CA ALA A 255 -20.95 11.62 0.83
C ALA A 255 -19.87 12.07 1.83
N ALA A 256 -19.23 11.10 2.48
CA ALA A 256 -18.06 11.29 3.33
C ALA A 256 -17.28 9.97 3.38
N VAL A 257 -16.00 10.02 3.72
CA VAL A 257 -15.14 8.84 3.79
C VAL A 257 -14.52 8.67 5.16
N ASP A 258 -14.53 7.43 5.65
CA ASP A 258 -13.71 6.98 6.76
C ASP A 258 -12.62 6.04 6.22
N ALA A 259 -11.43 6.61 6.05
CA ALA A 259 -10.29 5.87 5.54
C ALA A 259 -9.81 4.78 6.52
N ALA A 260 -10.00 4.96 7.82
CA ALA A 260 -9.56 4.01 8.85
C ALA A 260 -10.52 2.83 9.01
N ALA A 261 -11.81 3.01 8.68
CA ALA A 261 -12.78 1.93 8.62
C ALA A 261 -12.88 1.29 7.23
N GLY A 262 -12.38 1.96 6.19
CA GLY A 262 -12.56 1.51 4.81
C GLY A 262 -14.00 1.66 4.33
N GLU A 263 -14.68 2.71 4.79
CA GLU A 263 -16.10 2.94 4.57
C GLU A 263 -16.35 4.27 3.87
N ILE A 264 -17.14 4.25 2.79
CA ILE A 264 -17.69 5.45 2.16
C ILE A 264 -19.15 5.56 2.57
N TYR A 265 -19.49 6.63 3.26
CA TYR A 265 -20.84 6.91 3.69
C TYR A 265 -21.55 7.75 2.63
N VAL A 266 -22.71 7.31 2.15
CA VAL A 266 -23.52 8.03 1.16
C VAL A 266 -24.89 8.36 1.71
N ASN A 267 -25.41 9.54 1.38
CA ASN A 267 -26.76 9.93 1.77
C ASN A 267 -27.81 9.33 0.81
N PRO A 268 -28.60 8.31 1.24
CA PRO A 268 -29.53 7.61 0.35
C PRO A 268 -30.76 8.47 -0.06
N LEU A 269 -30.95 9.63 0.57
CA LEU A 269 -32.03 10.56 0.25
C LEU A 269 -31.71 11.45 -0.95
N LYS A 270 -30.44 11.53 -1.36
CA LYS A 270 -30.04 12.25 -2.56
C LYS A 270 -30.31 11.44 -3.83
N ARG A 271 -30.48 12.14 -4.95
CA ARG A 271 -30.69 11.55 -6.27
C ARG A 271 -29.64 12.12 -7.21
N PHE A 272 -28.81 11.22 -7.72
CA PHE A 272 -27.75 11.50 -8.69
C PHE A 272 -27.82 10.40 -9.75
N THR A 273 -27.38 10.73 -10.96
CA THR A 273 -27.20 9.80 -12.07
C THR A 273 -26.05 8.83 -11.81
N ASP A 274 -25.96 7.76 -12.60
CA ASP A 274 -24.88 6.78 -12.47
C ASP A 274 -23.50 7.43 -12.73
N GLU A 275 -23.40 8.39 -13.66
CA GLU A 275 -22.16 9.13 -13.92
C GLU A 275 -21.79 10.06 -12.76
N GLU A 276 -22.77 10.71 -12.13
CA GLU A 276 -22.53 11.54 -10.94
C GLU A 276 -22.09 10.70 -9.74
N TRP A 277 -22.69 9.52 -9.54
CA TRP A 277 -22.22 8.60 -8.49
C TRP A 277 -20.81 8.09 -8.75
N ARG A 278 -20.40 7.91 -10.02
CA ARG A 278 -19.01 7.56 -10.33
C ARG A 278 -18.06 8.67 -9.90
N PHE A 279 -18.40 9.92 -10.21
CA PHE A 279 -17.60 11.08 -9.79
C PHE A 279 -17.48 11.17 -8.26
N ILE A 280 -18.62 11.09 -7.55
CA ILE A 280 -18.68 11.16 -6.09
C ILE A 280 -17.85 10.04 -5.44
N LEU A 281 -18.01 8.79 -5.88
CA LEU A 281 -17.26 7.68 -5.30
C LEU A 281 -15.76 7.77 -5.61
N ALA A 282 -15.38 8.17 -6.84
CA ALA A 282 -13.97 8.35 -7.17
C ALA A 282 -13.30 9.42 -6.30
N HIS A 283 -14.04 10.50 -6.01
CA HIS A 283 -13.57 11.58 -5.13
C HIS A 283 -13.26 11.05 -3.73
N GLU A 284 -14.21 10.36 -3.09
CA GLU A 284 -14.04 9.79 -1.75
C GLU A 284 -12.91 8.73 -1.70
N MET A 285 -12.80 7.90 -2.74
CA MET A 285 -11.72 6.91 -2.86
C MET A 285 -10.34 7.57 -2.93
N LEU A 286 -10.20 8.68 -3.66
CA LEU A 286 -8.93 9.41 -3.77
C LEU A 286 -8.56 10.11 -2.47
N HIS A 287 -9.53 10.66 -1.73
CA HIS A 287 -9.28 11.21 -0.38
C HIS A 287 -8.71 10.18 0.58
N ALA A 288 -9.28 8.96 0.58
CA ALA A 288 -8.77 7.87 1.39
C ALA A 288 -7.36 7.45 0.94
N ALA A 289 -7.19 7.19 -0.36
CA ALA A 289 -5.95 6.60 -0.87
C ALA A 289 -4.74 7.55 -0.85
N LEU A 290 -4.97 8.85 -1.04
CA LEU A 290 -3.93 9.88 -0.95
C LEU A 290 -3.70 10.37 0.48
N ARG A 291 -4.39 9.76 1.46
CA ARG A 291 -4.25 10.00 2.90
C ARG A 291 -4.42 11.48 3.27
N HIS A 292 -5.35 12.19 2.64
CA HIS A 292 -5.53 13.62 2.89
C HIS A 292 -5.81 13.94 4.38
N GLY A 293 -6.45 13.03 5.12
CA GLY A 293 -6.68 13.17 6.57
C GLY A 293 -5.37 13.18 7.37
N GLY A 294 -4.44 12.28 7.04
CA GLY A 294 -3.13 12.19 7.70
C GLY A 294 -2.09 13.19 7.16
N ARG A 295 -2.15 13.52 5.86
CA ARG A 295 -1.23 14.42 5.15
C ARG A 295 -1.38 15.89 5.54
N ARG A 296 -2.52 16.26 6.14
CA ARG A 296 -2.81 17.61 6.65
C ARG A 296 -1.72 18.16 7.57
N GLY A 297 -1.18 17.33 8.47
CA GLY A 297 -0.29 17.80 9.54
C GLY A 297 -0.96 18.83 10.46
N ALA A 298 -0.27 19.93 10.77
CA ALA A 298 -0.77 21.00 11.64
C ALA A 298 -1.76 22.00 10.97
N ARG A 299 -2.06 21.84 9.67
CA ARG A 299 -2.92 22.74 8.89
C ARG A 299 -4.38 22.70 9.35
N ASP A 300 -5.17 23.74 9.04
CA ASP A 300 -6.61 23.73 9.34
C ASP A 300 -7.32 22.62 8.57
N HIS A 301 -8.10 21.80 9.29
CA HIS A 301 -8.74 20.60 8.73
C HIS A 301 -9.71 20.91 7.60
N TYR A 302 -10.54 21.94 7.78
CA TYR A 302 -11.55 22.29 6.80
C TYR A 302 -10.91 22.88 5.54
N LEU A 303 -9.97 23.82 5.70
CA LEU A 303 -9.29 24.42 4.55
C LEU A 303 -8.42 23.41 3.80
N PHE A 304 -7.79 22.47 4.49
CA PHE A 304 -7.01 21.42 3.82
C PHE A 304 -7.92 20.48 3.00
N ASN A 305 -9.11 20.14 3.52
CA ASN A 305 -10.09 19.38 2.74
C ASN A 305 -10.53 20.15 1.50
N VAL A 306 -10.90 21.43 1.65
CA VAL A 306 -11.27 22.30 0.52
C VAL A 306 -10.17 22.35 -0.55
N ALA A 307 -8.91 22.45 -0.15
CA ALA A 307 -7.78 22.43 -1.07
C ALA A 307 -7.67 21.08 -1.80
N ALA A 308 -7.83 19.98 -1.07
CA ALA A 308 -7.82 18.64 -1.64
C ALA A 308 -8.99 18.44 -2.62
N ASP A 309 -10.18 18.97 -2.33
CA ASP A 309 -11.35 18.88 -3.19
C ASP A 309 -11.11 19.55 -4.55
N TYR A 310 -10.53 20.75 -4.58
CA TYR A 310 -10.17 21.44 -5.83
C TYR A 310 -9.23 20.59 -6.70
N VAL A 311 -8.23 19.97 -6.07
CA VAL A 311 -7.22 19.16 -6.76
C VAL A 311 -7.82 17.84 -7.26
N VAL A 312 -8.54 17.11 -6.40
CA VAL A 312 -9.18 15.84 -6.72
C VAL A 312 -10.24 16.02 -7.82
N ASN A 313 -11.12 17.01 -7.70
CA ASN A 313 -12.13 17.29 -8.71
C ASN A 313 -11.48 17.68 -10.05
N GLY A 314 -10.39 18.45 -10.01
CA GLY A 314 -9.61 18.78 -11.20
C GLY A 314 -9.06 17.55 -11.91
N TRP A 315 -8.51 16.58 -11.17
CA TRP A 315 -8.05 15.32 -11.76
C TRP A 315 -9.18 14.47 -12.31
N LEU A 316 -10.32 14.36 -11.62
CA LEU A 316 -11.46 13.56 -12.09
C LEU A 316 -12.05 14.12 -13.38
N VAL A 317 -12.13 15.45 -13.50
CA VAL A 317 -12.53 16.13 -14.75
C VAL A 317 -11.52 15.87 -15.88
N GLU A 318 -10.22 15.97 -15.60
CA GLU A 318 -9.18 15.72 -16.62
C GLU A 318 -9.13 14.25 -17.07
N MET A 319 -9.45 13.31 -16.19
CA MET A 319 -9.52 11.88 -16.49
C MET A 319 -10.86 11.43 -17.09
N ASP A 320 -11.83 12.33 -17.25
CA ASP A 320 -13.20 12.05 -17.71
C ASP A 320 -13.89 10.95 -16.87
N VAL A 321 -13.75 11.04 -15.54
CA VAL A 321 -14.32 10.05 -14.60
C VAL A 321 -15.69 10.52 -14.12
N GLY A 322 -16.73 10.02 -14.78
CA GLY A 322 -18.11 10.34 -14.44
C GLY A 322 -18.47 11.80 -14.75
N ALA A 323 -19.59 12.26 -14.23
CA ALA A 323 -20.08 13.62 -14.41
C ALA A 323 -20.01 14.37 -13.08
N MET A 324 -19.33 15.52 -13.03
CA MET A 324 -19.25 16.32 -11.81
C MET A 324 -20.63 16.88 -11.42
N PRO A 325 -21.17 16.57 -10.23
CA PRO A 325 -22.40 17.18 -9.75
C PRO A 325 -22.30 18.70 -9.65
N GLU A 326 -23.44 19.38 -9.82
CA GLU A 326 -23.50 20.84 -9.69
C GLU A 326 -23.13 21.30 -8.27
N GLY A 327 -22.32 22.35 -8.17
CA GLY A 327 -21.98 23.01 -6.91
C GLY A 327 -20.75 22.45 -6.19
N LEU A 328 -20.01 21.53 -6.79
CA LEU A 328 -18.71 21.08 -6.28
C LEU A 328 -17.57 22.08 -6.58
N LEU A 329 -16.49 21.95 -5.82
CA LEU A 329 -15.32 22.81 -5.91
C LEU A 329 -14.46 22.47 -7.12
N TYR A 330 -14.46 23.34 -8.13
CA TYR A 330 -13.60 23.21 -9.29
C TYR A 330 -13.18 24.60 -9.77
N ASP A 331 -11.87 24.76 -9.96
CA ASP A 331 -11.28 26.00 -10.47
C ASP A 331 -10.13 25.65 -11.44
N PRO A 332 -10.30 25.89 -12.75
CA PRO A 332 -9.25 25.65 -13.74
C PRO A 332 -7.93 26.40 -13.47
N GLU A 333 -7.96 27.54 -12.76
CA GLU A 333 -6.75 28.31 -12.43
C GLU A 333 -5.84 27.63 -11.40
N LEU A 334 -6.36 26.62 -10.69
CA LEU A 334 -5.62 25.83 -9.72
C LEU A 334 -5.01 24.56 -10.33
N LYS A 335 -5.19 24.34 -11.64
CA LYS A 335 -4.69 23.16 -12.34
C LYS A 335 -3.16 23.04 -12.21
N GLY A 336 -2.71 21.84 -11.87
CA GLY A 336 -1.28 21.49 -11.78
C GLY A 336 -0.62 21.84 -10.45
N LEU A 337 -1.34 22.50 -9.53
CA LEU A 337 -0.88 22.74 -8.17
C LEU A 337 -1.15 21.51 -7.28
N SER A 338 -0.29 21.30 -6.30
CA SER A 338 -0.48 20.33 -5.22
C SER A 338 -1.53 20.80 -4.21
N THR A 339 -2.07 19.86 -3.43
CA THR A 339 -3.00 20.15 -2.33
C THR A 339 -2.41 21.18 -1.36
N GLU A 340 -1.11 21.08 -1.04
CA GLU A 340 -0.41 22.04 -0.17
C GLU A 340 -0.32 23.44 -0.77
N GLU A 341 0.00 23.56 -2.07
CA GLU A 341 0.08 24.86 -2.74
C GLU A 341 -1.28 25.53 -2.85
N VAL A 342 -2.33 24.75 -3.14
CA VAL A 342 -3.72 25.25 -3.12
C VAL A 342 -4.09 25.69 -1.71
N TYR A 343 -3.76 24.90 -0.67
CA TYR A 343 -3.98 25.28 0.72
C TYR A 343 -3.32 26.60 1.07
N ASP A 344 -2.04 26.81 0.72
CA ASP A 344 -1.32 28.03 1.04
C ASP A 344 -1.94 29.26 0.35
N ARG A 345 -2.41 29.09 -0.89
CA ARG A 345 -3.09 30.14 -1.65
C ARG A 345 -4.44 30.51 -1.03
N ILE A 346 -5.23 29.53 -0.61
CA ILE A 346 -6.54 29.79 0.02
C ILE A 346 -6.39 30.27 1.46
N ALA A 347 -5.44 29.73 2.24
CA ALA A 347 -5.23 30.09 3.64
C ALA A 347 -4.77 31.54 3.82
N THR A 348 -4.02 32.08 2.85
CA THR A 348 -3.57 33.48 2.85
C THR A 348 -4.67 34.45 2.41
N GLY A 349 -5.59 34.03 1.53
CA GLY A 349 -6.68 34.87 1.01
C GLY A 349 -7.98 34.86 1.83
N LEU A 350 -8.28 33.80 2.59
CA LEU A 350 -9.63 33.51 3.12
C LEU A 350 -9.88 33.84 4.60
N ARG A 351 -9.32 34.94 5.13
CA ARG A 351 -9.95 35.55 6.33
C ARG A 351 -11.32 36.18 6.03
N ARG A 352 -11.82 36.13 4.78
CA ARG A 352 -13.05 36.83 4.34
C ARG A 352 -14.21 36.00 3.77
N GLY A 353 -14.21 34.67 3.81
CA GLY A 353 -15.35 33.92 3.26
C GLY A 353 -15.49 32.48 3.75
N ARG A 354 -15.98 32.27 4.98
CA ARG A 354 -16.38 30.92 5.41
C ARG A 354 -17.75 30.58 4.82
N ARG A 355 -17.82 29.52 3.99
CA ARG A 355 -18.94 28.56 3.74
C ARG A 355 -18.83 27.89 2.36
N LEU A 356 -17.65 27.42 1.97
CA LEU A 356 -17.52 26.52 0.80
C LEU A 356 -18.18 25.17 1.13
N ALA A 357 -18.82 24.56 0.13
CA ALA A 357 -19.52 23.29 0.28
C ALA A 357 -18.61 22.16 -0.18
N THR A 358 -18.34 21.22 0.72
CA THR A 358 -17.75 19.90 0.37
C THR A 358 -18.89 18.90 0.14
N LEU A 359 -18.59 17.66 -0.23
CA LEU A 359 -19.62 16.62 -0.40
C LEU A 359 -20.34 16.32 0.92
N ARG A 360 -19.62 16.36 2.04
CA ARG A 360 -20.20 16.24 3.37
C ARG A 360 -21.08 17.44 3.70
N GLY A 361 -20.65 18.66 3.42
CA GLY A 361 -21.53 19.82 3.58
C GLY A 361 -20.82 21.17 3.70
N LYS A 362 -21.59 22.21 4.01
CA LYS A 362 -21.03 23.58 4.15
C LYS A 362 -20.27 23.71 5.46
N GLY A 363 -18.97 24.01 5.37
CA GLY A 363 -18.14 24.28 6.54
C GLY A 363 -17.60 23.03 7.28
N VAL A 364 -17.79 21.83 6.71
CA VAL A 364 -17.26 20.56 7.21
C VAL A 364 -16.41 19.91 6.12
N GLY A 365 -15.47 19.03 6.47
CA GLY A 365 -14.65 18.29 5.50
C GLY A 365 -15.13 16.85 5.32
N ASP A 366 -14.82 16.25 4.18
CA ASP A 366 -15.33 14.95 3.73
C ASP A 366 -14.75 13.76 4.50
N ILE A 367 -13.57 13.92 5.08
CA ILE A 367 -12.88 12.89 5.85
C ILE A 367 -13.42 12.85 7.30
N LEU A 368 -13.86 11.67 7.73
CA LEU A 368 -14.30 11.39 9.08
C LEU A 368 -13.10 11.02 9.97
N GLY A 369 -13.13 11.48 11.24
CA GLY A 369 -11.99 11.34 12.16
C GLY A 369 -12.01 10.07 13.02
N GLU A 370 -13.19 9.55 13.38
CA GLU A 370 -13.36 8.33 14.17
C GLU A 370 -14.38 7.39 13.50
N PRO A 371 -14.19 6.05 13.56
CA PRO A 371 -15.11 5.06 13.01
C PRO A 371 -16.54 5.21 13.53
N LEU A 372 -17.48 5.49 12.62
CA LEU A 372 -18.89 5.71 12.99
C LEU A 372 -19.60 4.40 13.37
N SER A 373 -19.16 3.28 12.83
CA SER A 373 -19.82 1.98 12.97
C SER A 373 -19.51 1.25 14.29
N GLY A 374 -18.65 1.81 15.15
CA GLY A 374 -18.28 1.21 16.44
C GLY A 374 -17.59 -0.16 16.34
N ARG A 375 -17.30 -0.63 15.11
CA ARG A 375 -16.53 -1.84 14.87
C ARG A 375 -15.05 -1.55 15.17
N PRO A 376 -14.37 -2.39 15.96
CA PRO A 376 -12.93 -2.28 16.09
C PRO A 376 -12.31 -2.42 14.69
N ALA A 377 -11.44 -1.49 14.31
CA ALA A 377 -10.66 -1.63 13.09
C ALA A 377 -9.91 -2.97 13.19
N ASP A 378 -10.19 -3.89 12.26
CA ASP A 378 -9.36 -5.07 12.11
C ASP A 378 -7.90 -4.59 11.90
N PRO A 379 -6.89 -5.31 12.42
CA PRO A 379 -5.48 -4.91 12.34
C PRO A 379 -4.90 -4.95 10.91
N VAL A 380 -5.75 -4.96 9.89
CA VAL A 380 -5.36 -4.79 8.49
C VAL A 380 -4.87 -3.35 8.33
N ASP A 381 -3.61 -3.22 7.92
CA ASP A 381 -3.02 -1.95 7.51
C ASP A 381 -3.70 -1.46 6.22
N LEU A 382 -4.86 -0.80 6.37
CA LEU A 382 -5.63 -0.23 5.27
C LEU A 382 -4.82 0.83 4.50
N ASP A 383 -3.92 1.54 5.18
CA ASP A 383 -3.00 2.48 4.53
C ASP A 383 -2.09 1.75 3.52
N ALA A 384 -1.52 0.60 3.91
CA ALA A 384 -0.74 -0.23 3.00
C ALA A 384 -1.61 -0.85 1.90
N PHE A 385 -2.87 -1.17 2.19
CA PHE A 385 -3.83 -1.61 1.18
C PHE A 385 -4.08 -0.54 0.12
N TYR A 386 -4.45 0.68 0.52
CA TYR A 386 -4.74 1.77 -0.43
C TYR A 386 -3.53 2.11 -1.29
N ARG A 387 -2.34 2.15 -0.67
CA ARG A 387 -1.08 2.36 -1.38
C ARG A 387 -0.87 1.29 -2.45
N ARG A 388 -0.95 0.00 -2.08
CA ARG A 388 -0.77 -1.10 -3.03
C ARG A 388 -1.82 -1.04 -4.15
N ALA A 389 -3.08 -0.82 -3.81
CA ALA A 389 -4.18 -0.75 -4.76
C ALA A 389 -3.98 0.37 -5.79
N LEU A 390 -3.59 1.57 -5.36
CA LEU A 390 -3.40 2.71 -6.26
C LEU A 390 -2.13 2.57 -7.12
N VAL A 391 -1.04 2.04 -6.57
CA VAL A 391 0.21 1.78 -7.32
C VAL A 391 0.01 0.68 -8.37
N GLN A 392 -0.62 -0.44 -8.00
CA GLN A 392 -0.93 -1.51 -8.95
C GLN A 392 -1.94 -1.06 -10.00
N GLY A 393 -2.96 -0.30 -9.60
CA GLY A 393 -3.94 0.29 -10.52
C GLY A 393 -3.29 1.22 -11.54
N HIS A 394 -2.33 2.05 -11.11
CA HIS A 394 -1.55 2.92 -12.00
C HIS A 394 -0.69 2.12 -12.99
N GLN A 395 -0.01 1.07 -12.53
CA GLN A 395 0.76 0.18 -13.39
C GLN A 395 -0.14 -0.47 -14.45
N LEU A 396 -1.25 -1.08 -14.03
CA LEU A 396 -2.21 -1.72 -14.95
C LEU A 396 -2.82 -0.74 -15.96
N HIS A 397 -3.09 0.49 -15.53
CA HIS A 397 -3.59 1.56 -16.40
C HIS A 397 -2.56 1.94 -17.47
N THR A 398 -1.28 2.06 -17.07
CA THR A 398 -0.17 2.42 -17.95
C THR A 398 0.16 1.29 -18.94
N ASP A 399 0.24 0.05 -18.46
CA ASP A 399 0.54 -1.13 -19.28
C ASP A 399 -0.52 -1.36 -20.37
N ARG A 400 -1.77 -0.98 -20.10
CA ARG A 400 -2.89 -1.06 -21.06
C ARG A 400 -3.04 0.18 -21.94
N GLN A 401 -2.12 1.14 -21.86
CA GLN A 401 -2.11 2.40 -22.63
C GLN A 401 -3.46 3.16 -22.63
N ARG A 402 -4.18 3.14 -21.50
CA ARG A 402 -5.52 3.74 -21.41
C ARG A 402 -5.46 5.24 -21.12
N GLY A 403 -5.46 6.09 -22.15
CA GLY A 403 -5.55 7.53 -21.96
C GLY A 403 -4.34 8.14 -21.22
N LEU A 404 -4.42 9.42 -20.90
CA LEU A 404 -3.37 10.16 -20.19
C LEU A 404 -3.84 10.47 -18.77
N LEU A 405 -2.99 10.20 -17.78
CA LEU A 405 -3.23 10.59 -16.39
C LEU A 405 -2.67 11.99 -16.12
N PRO A 406 -3.34 12.79 -15.26
CA PRO A 406 -2.80 14.06 -14.79
C PRO A 406 -1.42 13.89 -14.16
N ALA A 407 -0.46 14.73 -14.56
CA ALA A 407 0.91 14.64 -14.06
C ALA A 407 0.99 14.77 -12.52
N GLY A 408 0.16 15.63 -11.93
CA GLY A 408 0.05 15.77 -10.47
C GLY A 408 -0.37 14.47 -9.79
N LEU A 409 -1.41 13.80 -10.29
CA LEU A 409 -1.86 12.52 -9.75
C LEU A 409 -0.76 11.45 -9.85
N VAL A 410 -0.06 11.37 -10.99
CA VAL A 410 1.06 10.42 -11.16
C VAL A 410 2.18 10.71 -10.16
N GLN A 411 2.48 11.97 -9.89
CA GLN A 411 3.47 12.35 -8.87
C GLN A 411 3.05 11.89 -7.48
N GLU A 412 1.77 12.05 -7.13
CA GLU A 412 1.23 11.59 -5.84
C GLU A 412 1.28 10.07 -5.68
N ILE A 413 0.90 9.32 -6.72
CA ILE A 413 0.97 7.85 -6.71
C ILE A 413 2.42 7.39 -6.57
N ARG A 414 3.36 8.04 -7.28
CA ARG A 414 4.78 7.75 -7.14
C ARG A 414 5.27 8.09 -5.74
N ALA A 415 4.87 9.20 -5.15
CA ALA A 415 5.23 9.56 -3.78
C ALA A 415 4.76 8.49 -2.78
N LEU A 416 3.59 7.89 -2.99
CA LEU A 416 3.09 6.78 -2.20
C LEU A 416 3.86 5.46 -2.39
N ALA A 417 4.38 5.19 -3.60
CA ALA A 417 5.10 3.96 -3.93
C ALA A 417 6.50 3.87 -3.29
N HIS A 418 7.08 5.00 -2.89
CA HIS A 418 8.39 5.02 -2.24
C HIS A 418 8.19 4.88 -0.72
N PRO A 419 8.64 3.79 -0.07
CA PRO A 419 8.79 3.81 1.39
C PRO A 419 9.73 4.97 1.78
N PRO A 420 9.60 5.56 2.98
CA PRO A 420 10.57 6.56 3.46
C PRO A 420 11.98 5.99 3.26
N VAL A 421 12.77 6.71 2.47
CA VAL A 421 13.98 6.20 1.83
C VAL A 421 15.02 5.79 2.89
N PRO A 422 15.85 4.74 2.70
CA PRO A 422 16.82 4.26 3.71
C PRO A 422 17.83 5.30 4.24
N TRP A 423 18.05 6.41 3.54
CA TRP A 423 18.88 7.51 4.06
C TRP A 423 18.19 8.23 5.21
N ASP A 424 16.86 8.32 5.17
CA ASP A 424 16.02 8.94 6.21
C ASP A 424 16.20 8.15 7.52
N ALA A 425 15.96 6.84 7.50
CA ALA A 425 16.16 5.98 8.68
C ALA A 425 17.61 5.99 9.22
N ARG A 426 18.63 6.13 8.36
CA ARG A 426 20.03 6.24 8.81
C ARG A 426 20.36 7.61 9.39
N LEU A 427 19.83 8.67 8.79
CA LEU A 427 19.96 10.03 9.29
C LEU A 427 19.21 10.18 10.63
N ALA A 428 18.04 9.54 10.76
CA ALA A 428 17.29 9.43 12.01
C ALA A 428 18.14 8.86 13.13
N ARG A 429 18.79 7.70 12.89
CA ARG A 429 19.67 7.04 13.86
C ARG A 429 20.86 7.91 14.26
N TRP A 430 21.48 8.59 13.29
CA TRP A 430 22.56 9.53 13.58
C TRP A 430 22.06 10.68 14.47
N PHE A 431 20.90 11.26 14.17
CA PHE A 431 20.33 12.27 15.05
C PHE A 431 19.89 11.68 16.43
N ASP A 432 19.50 10.39 16.54
CA ASP A 432 19.17 9.75 17.84
C ASP A 432 20.42 9.68 18.74
N GLU A 433 21.56 9.42 18.12
CA GLU A 433 22.84 9.26 18.80
C GLU A 433 23.43 10.62 19.24
N PHE A 434 23.34 11.65 18.39
CA PHE A 434 24.08 12.90 18.58
C PHE A 434 23.23 14.12 18.98
N VAL A 435 21.90 14.08 18.85
CA VAL A 435 21.02 15.18 19.29
C VAL A 435 20.26 14.77 20.55
N PRO A 436 20.62 15.35 21.72
CA PRO A 436 19.94 15.03 22.96
C PRO A 436 18.49 15.53 22.92
N ARG A 437 17.62 14.79 23.61
CA ARG A 437 16.23 15.20 23.85
C ARG A 437 16.14 15.96 25.16
N PRO A 438 15.30 17.00 25.25
CA PRO A 438 15.11 17.73 26.50
C PRO A 438 14.40 16.81 27.51
N GLU A 439 15.05 16.53 28.63
CA GLU A 439 14.48 15.69 29.68
C GLU A 439 13.62 16.53 30.64
N PRO A 440 12.36 16.16 30.90
CA PRO A 440 11.54 16.91 31.83
C PRO A 440 11.93 16.58 33.27
N VAL A 441 12.36 17.59 34.03
CA VAL A 441 12.50 17.46 35.49
C VAL A 441 11.14 17.63 36.18
N ARG A 442 10.98 16.94 37.31
CA ARG A 442 9.80 17.10 38.18
C ARG A 442 10.02 18.29 39.09
N SER A 443 9.12 19.27 39.02
CA SER A 443 9.14 20.42 39.91
C SER A 443 7.79 20.63 40.59
N TYR A 444 7.82 20.91 41.90
CA TYR A 444 6.64 21.35 42.66
C TYR A 444 6.32 22.85 42.47
N SER A 445 7.22 23.61 41.83
CA SER A 445 6.98 25.03 41.50
C SER A 445 5.94 25.22 40.38
N ARG A 446 5.59 24.15 39.65
CA ARG A 446 4.50 24.13 38.67
C ARG A 446 3.54 22.97 38.97
N PRO A 447 2.23 23.22 39.11
CA PRO A 447 1.27 22.14 39.31
C PRO A 447 1.18 21.25 38.06
N ALA A 448 1.01 19.94 38.27
CA ALA A 448 0.83 19.00 37.16
C ALA A 448 -0.49 19.25 36.40
N ARG A 449 -0.55 18.95 35.08
CA ARG A 449 -1.81 19.01 34.31
C ARG A 449 -2.94 18.16 34.91
N ARG A 450 -2.59 17.09 35.63
CA ARG A 450 -3.53 16.20 36.34
C ARG A 450 -3.88 16.68 37.75
N GLN A 451 -3.39 17.85 38.18
CA GLN A 451 -3.69 18.41 39.51
C GLN A 451 -5.21 18.58 39.70
N ALA A 452 -5.94 18.91 38.64
CA ALA A 452 -7.40 19.03 38.68
C ALA A 452 -8.12 17.73 39.07
N SER A 453 -7.53 16.56 38.82
CA SER A 453 -8.12 15.26 39.16
C SER A 453 -7.84 14.83 40.59
N THR A 454 -6.88 15.46 41.28
CA THR A 454 -6.57 15.21 42.69
C THR A 454 -6.16 16.53 43.37
N PRO A 455 -7.13 17.41 43.68
CA PRO A 455 -6.85 18.76 44.19
C PRO A 455 -6.04 18.75 45.48
N ASP A 456 -6.31 17.77 46.35
CA ASP A 456 -5.76 17.70 47.71
C ASP A 456 -4.37 17.05 47.79
N ILE A 457 -3.85 16.53 46.67
CA ILE A 457 -2.54 15.87 46.61
C ILE A 457 -1.63 16.70 45.70
N PRO A 458 -0.62 17.42 46.24
CA PRO A 458 0.33 18.18 45.43
C PRO A 458 1.11 17.26 44.49
N ARG A 459 1.00 17.47 43.17
CA ARG A 459 1.74 16.71 42.16
C ARG A 459 2.76 17.59 41.46
N ALA A 460 4.01 17.14 41.44
CA ALA A 460 5.08 17.81 40.69
C ALA A 460 4.77 17.82 39.18
N GLY A 461 4.68 19.03 38.62
CA GLY A 461 4.58 19.27 37.19
C GLY A 461 5.89 18.96 36.47
N ARG A 462 5.80 18.82 35.14
CA ARG A 462 6.98 18.72 34.29
C ARG A 462 7.51 20.14 34.03
N TYR A 463 8.79 20.33 34.23
CA TYR A 463 9.52 21.55 33.93
C TYR A 463 10.72 21.18 33.06
N PHE A 464 11.02 22.01 32.06
CA PHE A 464 12.18 21.85 31.18
C PHE A 464 13.17 22.95 31.55
N PRO A 465 14.33 22.62 32.14
CA PRO A 465 15.35 23.61 32.47
C PRO A 465 15.82 24.33 31.20
N PRO A 466 15.86 25.68 31.16
CA PRO A 466 16.31 26.43 29.99
C PRO A 466 17.70 26.02 29.49
N GLU A 467 18.60 25.64 30.40
CA GLU A 467 19.95 25.17 30.06
C GLU A 467 19.96 23.80 29.36
N GLU A 468 19.06 22.89 29.70
CA GLU A 468 18.92 21.59 29.02
C GLU A 468 18.28 21.77 27.64
N VAL A 469 17.27 22.64 27.55
CA VAL A 469 16.62 23.00 26.28
C VAL A 469 17.62 23.65 25.32
N ALA A 470 18.50 24.52 25.80
CA ALA A 470 19.54 25.15 24.99
C ALA A 470 20.60 24.17 24.47
N ARG A 471 20.81 23.03 25.15
CA ARG A 471 21.73 21.95 24.69
C ARG A 471 21.10 21.05 23.63
N CYS A 472 19.77 20.99 23.55
CA CYS A 472 19.03 20.15 22.62
C CYS A 472 18.87 20.86 21.27
N THR A 473 19.98 21.04 20.55
CA THR A 473 20.00 21.68 19.23
C THR A 473 21.09 21.11 18.34
N PHE A 474 21.04 21.46 17.06
CA PHE A 474 22.05 21.10 16.06
C PHE A 474 22.20 22.23 15.04
N GLY A 475 23.34 22.23 14.36
CA GLY A 475 23.67 23.18 13.31
C GLY A 475 23.34 22.61 11.93
N VAL A 476 22.86 23.45 11.03
CA VAL A 476 22.63 23.12 9.62
C VAL A 476 23.41 24.10 8.76
N VAL A 477 24.34 23.58 7.96
CA VAL A 477 25.02 24.36 6.92
C VAL A 477 24.39 23.96 5.59
N LEU A 478 23.61 24.86 5.01
CA LEU A 478 22.87 24.64 3.79
C LEU A 478 23.57 25.33 2.62
N ASP A 479 24.04 24.54 1.68
CA ASP A 479 24.46 25.04 0.37
C ASP A 479 23.26 25.63 -0.37
N THR A 480 23.36 26.92 -0.68
CA THR A 480 22.37 27.70 -1.43
C THR A 480 22.93 28.20 -2.76
N SER A 481 24.05 27.65 -3.21
CA SER A 481 24.67 28.00 -4.48
C SER A 481 23.77 27.73 -5.69
N GLY A 482 24.14 28.31 -6.83
CA GLY A 482 23.36 28.18 -8.06
C GLY A 482 23.23 26.74 -8.59
N SER A 483 24.09 25.81 -8.18
CA SER A 483 24.05 24.41 -8.61
C SER A 483 23.05 23.54 -7.82
N MET A 484 22.56 24.04 -6.68
CA MET A 484 21.56 23.36 -5.86
C MET A 484 20.15 23.42 -6.47
N SER A 485 19.52 22.27 -6.67
CA SER A 485 18.14 22.21 -7.17
C SER A 485 17.10 22.52 -6.08
N GLY A 486 16.05 23.27 -6.43
CA GLY A 486 14.94 23.60 -5.52
C GLY A 486 14.27 22.37 -4.88
N PRO A 487 13.96 21.30 -5.64
CA PRO A 487 13.40 20.08 -5.08
C PRO A 487 14.32 19.38 -4.06
N LEU A 488 15.63 19.37 -4.29
CA LEU A 488 16.60 18.80 -3.35
C LEU A 488 16.64 19.59 -2.04
N LEU A 489 16.67 20.92 -2.12
CA LEU A 489 16.62 21.81 -0.96
C LEU A 489 15.35 21.59 -0.14
N ALA A 490 14.19 21.52 -0.81
CA ALA A 490 12.91 21.27 -0.15
C ALA A 490 12.86 19.90 0.55
N LYS A 491 13.34 18.84 -0.11
CA LYS A 491 13.44 17.50 0.49
C LYS A 491 14.35 17.50 1.72
N ALA A 492 15.51 18.14 1.63
CA ALA A 492 16.48 18.19 2.71
C ALA A 492 15.95 18.98 3.93
N LEU A 493 15.36 20.15 3.70
CA LEU A 493 14.75 20.99 4.75
C LEU A 493 13.53 20.32 5.38
N GLY A 494 12.69 19.65 4.57
CA GLY A 494 11.53 18.91 5.06
C GLY A 494 11.93 17.73 5.96
N ALA A 495 12.96 16.98 5.58
CA ALA A 495 13.48 15.90 6.42
C ALA A 495 14.02 16.44 7.75
N ILE A 496 14.81 17.53 7.73
CA ILE A 496 15.33 18.17 8.94
C ILE A 496 14.19 18.64 9.86
N ALA A 497 13.18 19.30 9.31
CA ALA A 497 12.03 19.78 10.08
C ALA A 497 11.29 18.62 10.75
N SER A 498 11.04 17.53 10.01
CA SER A 498 10.42 16.30 10.52
C SER A 498 11.21 15.69 11.68
N TYR A 499 12.55 15.63 11.57
CA TYR A 499 13.40 15.13 12.65
C TYR A 499 13.42 16.02 13.87
N ALA A 500 13.53 17.33 13.66
CA ALA A 500 13.54 18.29 14.75
C ALA A 500 12.22 18.23 15.54
N GLU A 501 11.09 18.09 14.84
CA GLU A 501 9.77 17.89 15.46
C GLU A 501 9.69 16.54 16.20
N ALA A 502 10.14 15.44 15.60
CA ALA A 502 10.11 14.11 16.23
C ALA A 502 11.00 13.96 17.48
N ARG A 503 11.91 14.91 17.74
CA ARG A 503 12.78 14.93 18.94
C ARG A 503 12.51 16.09 19.86
N ASP A 504 11.42 16.83 19.67
CA ASP A 504 11.09 18.01 20.45
C ASP A 504 12.27 19.02 20.47
N VAL A 505 13.04 19.10 19.38
CA VAL A 505 14.13 20.07 19.23
C VAL A 505 13.50 21.46 19.06
N PRO A 506 13.74 22.41 19.97
CA PRO A 506 13.07 23.70 19.95
C PRO A 506 13.40 24.53 18.70
N ALA A 507 14.67 24.52 18.31
CA ALA A 507 15.18 25.20 17.13
C ALA A 507 16.52 24.61 16.68
N ALA A 508 16.81 24.70 15.39
CA ALA A 508 18.14 24.40 14.83
C ALA A 508 18.83 25.70 14.40
N ARG A 509 20.16 25.77 14.53
CA ARG A 509 20.94 26.92 14.04
C ARG A 509 21.22 26.74 12.55
N VAL A 510 20.64 27.58 11.69
CA VAL A 510 20.73 27.41 10.24
C VAL A 510 21.65 28.47 9.64
N VAL A 511 22.60 28.05 8.80
CA VAL A 511 23.52 28.92 8.07
C VAL A 511 23.39 28.61 6.58
N PHE A 512 23.10 29.62 5.78
CA PHE A 512 23.08 29.52 4.31
C PHE A 512 24.46 29.87 3.78
N CYS A 513 24.95 29.11 2.80
CA CYS A 513 26.25 29.33 2.19
C CYS A 513 26.14 29.34 0.68
N ASP A 514 26.61 30.40 0.04
CA ASP A 514 26.85 30.47 -1.39
C ASP A 514 28.25 31.09 -1.65
N ALA A 515 28.35 32.26 -2.30
CA ALA A 515 29.56 33.05 -2.37
C ALA A 515 29.93 33.67 -1.00
N ALA A 516 28.99 33.73 -0.06
CA ALA A 516 29.23 34.11 1.33
C ALA A 516 28.36 33.27 2.29
N ALA A 517 28.74 33.24 3.57
CA ALA A 517 27.94 32.60 4.60
C ALA A 517 27.02 33.62 5.28
N TYR A 518 25.75 33.24 5.44
CA TYR A 518 24.70 34.02 6.07
C TYR A 518 24.08 33.22 7.20
N ASP A 519 24.25 33.71 8.43
CA ASP A 519 23.64 33.10 9.60
C ASP A 519 22.15 33.47 9.66
N ALA A 520 21.27 32.48 9.55
CA ALA A 520 19.83 32.65 9.64
C ALA A 520 19.32 32.67 11.08
N GLY A 521 20.21 32.38 12.05
CA GLY A 521 19.85 32.26 13.46
C GLY A 521 19.21 30.91 13.78
N TYR A 522 18.63 30.86 14.97
CA TYR A 522 17.87 29.70 15.44
C TYR A 522 16.48 29.71 14.81
N LEU A 523 16.18 28.69 14.02
CA LEU A 523 14.89 28.52 13.35
C LEU A 523 14.13 27.36 13.97
N ALA A 524 12.85 27.58 14.29
CA ALA A 524 11.98 26.51 14.77
C ALA A 524 11.69 25.51 13.62
N PRO A 525 11.37 24.23 13.91
CA PRO A 525 11.09 23.22 12.88
C PRO A 525 10.06 23.67 11.83
N THR A 526 9.02 24.38 12.27
CA THR A 526 7.96 24.94 11.41
C THR A 526 8.46 26.04 10.47
N GLU A 527 9.51 26.77 10.84
CA GLU A 527 10.10 27.84 10.03
C GLU A 527 11.11 27.30 9.01
N ILE A 528 11.84 26.24 9.38
CA ILE A 528 12.77 25.52 8.50
C ILE A 528 12.03 24.98 7.27
N ALA A 529 10.85 24.39 7.45
CA ALA A 529 10.03 23.86 6.36
C ALA A 529 9.34 24.95 5.52
N GLY A 530 9.03 26.11 6.12
CA GLY A 530 8.09 27.06 5.52
C GLY A 530 8.70 28.29 4.83
N ARG A 531 9.95 28.70 5.14
CA ARG A 531 10.41 30.06 4.76
C ARG A 531 11.90 30.25 4.52
N VAL A 532 12.59 29.33 3.87
CA VAL A 532 13.95 29.66 3.37
C VAL A 532 13.82 30.46 2.07
N ARG A 533 13.79 31.80 2.17
CA ARG A 533 14.08 32.67 1.01
C ARG A 533 15.56 32.51 0.69
N VAL A 534 15.89 31.60 -0.23
CA VAL A 534 17.24 31.41 -0.76
C VAL A 534 17.72 32.75 -1.30
N ARG A 535 18.69 33.37 -0.62
CA ARG A 535 19.31 34.63 -1.01
C ARG A 535 20.67 34.31 -1.58
N GLY A 536 20.93 34.83 -2.78
CA GLY A 536 22.16 34.54 -3.49
C GLY A 536 22.14 33.14 -4.12
N ARG A 537 22.73 33.06 -5.31
CA ARG A 537 22.96 31.85 -6.11
C ARG A 537 24.37 31.94 -6.71
N GLY A 538 25.30 32.49 -5.91
CA GLY A 538 26.68 32.69 -6.32
C GLY A 538 27.44 31.37 -6.45
N GLY A 539 28.77 31.44 -6.39
CA GLY A 539 29.63 30.25 -6.25
C GLY A 539 29.38 29.52 -4.93
N THR A 540 30.22 28.53 -4.62
CA THR A 540 30.01 27.65 -3.45
C THR A 540 31.24 27.63 -2.56
N VAL A 541 31.15 28.25 -1.39
CA VAL A 541 32.17 28.16 -0.33
C VAL A 541 31.46 27.93 1.02
N LEU A 542 31.59 26.71 1.55
CA LEU A 542 30.85 26.24 2.72
C LEU A 542 31.66 26.38 4.02
N GLN A 543 33.01 26.40 3.97
CA GLN A 543 33.84 26.52 5.18
C GLN A 543 33.54 27.76 6.04
N PRO A 544 33.28 28.96 5.48
CA PRO A 544 32.91 30.12 6.28
C PRO A 544 31.65 29.90 7.14
N GLY A 545 30.66 29.12 6.66
CA GLY A 545 29.48 28.79 7.44
C GLY A 545 29.76 27.84 8.59
N ILE A 546 30.69 26.90 8.39
CA ILE A 546 31.19 26.04 9.46
C ILE A 546 31.96 26.85 10.50
N ASP A 547 32.80 27.79 10.06
CA ASP A 547 33.57 28.68 10.93
C ASP A 547 32.65 29.56 11.79
N LEU A 548 31.53 30.04 11.24
CA LEU A 548 30.51 30.80 11.99
C LEU A 548 29.95 29.96 13.14
N LEU A 549 29.51 28.72 12.88
CA LEU A 549 29.02 27.82 13.92
C LEU A 549 30.10 27.45 14.94
N GLN A 550 31.36 27.34 14.52
CA GLN A 550 32.46 27.01 15.42
C GLN A 550 32.83 28.17 16.36
N ARG A 551 32.66 29.42 15.92
CA ARG A 551 33.00 30.63 16.68
C ARG A 551 31.82 31.23 17.45
N ALA A 552 30.62 30.72 17.24
CA ALA A 552 29.40 31.19 17.90
C ALA A 552 29.39 30.77 19.38
N ASP A 553 29.49 31.75 20.29
CA ASP A 553 29.45 31.52 21.74
C ASP A 553 28.08 31.00 22.22
N ASP A 554 27.01 31.33 21.50
CA ASP A 554 25.64 30.90 21.77
C ASP A 554 25.29 29.51 21.17
N PHE A 555 26.23 28.86 20.47
CA PHE A 555 26.02 27.54 19.87
C PHE A 555 26.74 26.43 20.67
N PRO A 556 26.02 25.48 21.30
CA PRO A 556 26.60 24.55 22.27
C PRO A 556 27.79 23.77 21.69
N PRO A 557 28.95 23.66 22.38
CA PRO A 557 30.15 22.98 21.89
C PRO A 557 29.96 21.55 21.38
N THR A 558 29.01 20.83 21.96
CA THR A 558 28.68 19.44 21.65
C THR A 558 27.61 19.28 20.58
N ALA A 559 26.95 20.36 20.15
CA ALA A 559 25.88 20.28 19.16
C ALA A 559 26.46 19.83 17.80
N PRO A 560 25.88 18.78 17.17
CA PRO A 560 26.38 18.26 15.91
C PRO A 560 25.99 19.17 14.74
N VAL A 561 26.67 19.00 13.60
CA VAL A 561 26.45 19.81 12.40
C VAL A 561 26.07 18.93 11.21
N LEU A 562 24.95 19.23 10.57
CA LEU A 562 24.55 18.62 9.30
C LEU A 562 24.90 19.56 8.14
N VAL A 563 25.72 19.09 7.20
CA VAL A 563 26.08 19.84 5.98
C VAL A 563 25.28 19.30 4.81
N ILE A 564 24.55 20.15 4.10
CA ILE A 564 23.75 19.80 2.92
C ILE A 564 24.37 20.48 1.71
N THR A 565 24.75 19.71 0.69
CA THR A 565 25.36 20.21 -0.55
C THR A 565 25.16 19.24 -1.71
N ASP A 566 25.30 19.70 -2.95
CA ASP A 566 25.35 18.87 -4.14
C ASP A 566 26.74 18.25 -4.41
N GLY A 567 27.72 18.57 -3.56
CA GLY A 567 29.10 18.09 -3.65
C GLY A 567 30.06 19.06 -4.34
N TRP A 568 29.58 20.16 -4.91
CA TRP A 568 30.42 21.17 -5.56
C TRP A 568 30.90 22.23 -4.56
N CYS A 569 31.69 21.81 -3.56
CA CYS A 569 32.14 22.69 -2.47
C CYS A 569 33.67 22.69 -2.26
N ASP A 570 34.15 23.59 -1.41
CA ASP A 570 35.52 23.62 -0.91
C ASP A 570 35.79 22.49 0.10
N VAL A 571 37.07 22.26 0.43
CA VAL A 571 37.45 21.21 1.39
C VAL A 571 37.07 21.61 2.80
N LEU A 572 36.19 20.82 3.42
CA LEU A 572 35.62 21.15 4.72
C LEU A 572 36.40 20.58 5.90
N ARG A 573 36.59 21.40 6.92
CA ARG A 573 37.23 21.09 8.20
C ARG A 573 36.24 21.31 9.34
N VAL A 574 35.52 20.25 9.70
CA VAL A 574 34.57 20.24 10.81
C VAL A 574 35.21 19.58 12.03
N ARG A 575 35.31 20.30 13.16
CA ARG A 575 35.95 19.82 14.40
C ARG A 575 35.00 19.12 15.38
N ARG A 576 33.70 19.12 15.08
CA ARG A 576 32.63 18.56 15.90
C ARG A 576 32.00 17.35 15.21
N GLU A 577 31.11 16.64 15.89
CA GLU A 577 30.31 15.59 15.28
C GLU A 577 29.49 16.16 14.11
N HIS A 578 29.56 15.49 12.95
CA HIS A 578 28.96 16.02 11.74
C HIS A 578 28.57 14.93 10.76
N ALA A 579 27.63 15.27 9.88
CA ALA A 579 27.21 14.42 8.78
C ALA A 579 27.04 15.25 7.51
N TYR A 580 27.08 14.57 6.37
CA TYR A 580 26.87 15.16 5.06
C TYR A 580 25.60 14.59 4.43
N LEU A 581 24.78 15.45 3.85
CA LEU A 581 23.62 15.08 3.05
C LEU A 581 23.83 15.55 1.62
N ILE A 582 23.99 14.61 0.69
CA ILE A 582 24.27 14.91 -0.72
C ILE A 582 23.33 14.14 -1.66
N PRO A 583 23.15 14.54 -2.92
CA PRO A 583 22.41 13.77 -3.92
C PRO A 583 23.00 12.38 -4.16
N GLU A 584 22.15 11.41 -4.52
CA GLU A 584 22.61 10.13 -5.04
C GLU A 584 23.42 10.33 -6.33
N GLY A 585 24.59 9.70 -6.43
CA GLY A 585 25.54 9.89 -7.53
C GLY A 585 26.52 11.06 -7.36
N ALA A 586 26.29 11.97 -6.40
CA ALA A 586 27.24 13.01 -6.05
C ALA A 586 28.39 12.49 -5.17
N GLY A 587 29.55 13.14 -5.29
CA GLY A 587 30.73 12.88 -4.48
C GLY A 587 31.26 14.17 -3.86
N LEU A 588 31.83 14.08 -2.66
CA LEU A 588 32.56 15.19 -2.05
C LEU A 588 33.98 15.27 -2.64
N PRO A 589 34.56 16.47 -2.80
CA PRO A 589 35.89 16.63 -3.39
C PRO A 589 37.03 16.27 -2.41
N PHE A 590 36.67 15.71 -1.24
CA PHE A 590 37.56 15.29 -0.18
C PHE A 590 37.02 14.02 0.49
N ALA A 591 37.88 13.31 1.22
CA ALA A 591 37.47 12.17 2.02
C ALA A 591 36.69 12.66 3.27
N PRO A 592 35.39 12.35 3.40
CA PRO A 592 34.57 12.82 4.51
C PRO A 592 34.98 12.13 5.82
N ARG A 593 35.03 12.88 6.92
CA ARG A 593 35.31 12.35 8.27
C ARG A 593 34.05 11.95 9.06
N GLY A 594 32.87 12.18 8.50
CA GLY A 594 31.56 11.81 9.05
C GLY A 594 30.72 11.02 8.05
N PRO A 595 29.57 10.46 8.48
CA PRO A 595 28.68 9.72 7.60
C PRO A 595 28.15 10.60 6.46
N VAL A 596 28.06 9.99 5.27
CA VAL A 596 27.48 10.62 4.08
C VAL A 596 26.16 9.94 3.74
N PHE A 597 25.08 10.69 3.90
CA PHE A 597 23.72 10.30 3.54
C PHE A 597 23.41 10.78 2.13
N ARG A 598 22.79 9.90 1.33
CA ARG A 598 22.50 10.17 -0.08
C ARG A 598 21.00 10.28 -0.34
N VAL A 599 20.56 11.44 -0.82
CA VAL A 599 19.16 11.79 -1.10
C VAL A 599 18.82 11.49 -2.56
N ARG A 600 17.65 10.87 -2.78
CA ARG A 600 17.06 10.61 -4.09
C ARG A 600 16.09 11.70 -4.50
#